data_AF-A0A813C1D9-F1
#
_entry.id   AF-A0A813C1D9-F1
#
_cell.length_a   1.000
_cell.length_b   1.000
_cell.length_c   1.000
_cell.angle_alpha   90.00
_cell.angle_beta   90.00
_cell.angle_gamma   90.00
#
_symmetry.space_group_name_H-M   'P 1'
#
loop_
_entity.id
_entity.type
_entity.pdbx_description
1 polymer ?
#
loop_
_entity_poly.entity_id
_entity_poly.type
_entity_poly.pdbx_seq_one_letter_code
_entity_poly.pdbx_strand_id
1 'polypeptide(L)'
;MRLIFPDAPGFEPNLTPAQCIKAGIFGGCYFNPRGGKPGILGREVKIDHKEFPHSWFKNVPEKFFLSRRYCASTNKYGVKSGQDQAAWELAGWMREQDPRGWFQWYCRFYQGRRSPDDARQIQRWKACAGFLGRWRNQLCSRINGSGRAFDDAGVAPVIRQTLLHWAYELTEYDWELWFTRG
;
A
#
# COMPACT_ATOMS: atom_id res chain seq x y z
N MET A 1 5.73 -14.01 7.32
CA MET A 1 5.48 -13.40 8.65
C MET A 1 4.37 -12.38 8.51
N ARG A 2 3.28 -12.49 9.29
CA ARG A 2 2.19 -11.50 9.31
C ARG A 2 2.33 -10.60 10.53
N LEU A 3 1.91 -9.34 10.41
CA LEU A 3 1.81 -8.43 11.53
C LEU A 3 0.48 -8.66 12.23
N ILE A 4 0.52 -8.93 13.53
CA ILE A 4 -0.67 -9.18 14.34
C ILE A 4 -0.88 -8.00 15.28
N PHE A 5 -2.08 -7.43 15.24
CA PHE A 5 -2.51 -6.35 16.11
C PHE A 5 -3.63 -6.87 17.02
N PRO A 6 -3.41 -7.03 18.34
CA PRO A 6 -4.40 -7.61 19.25
C PRO A 6 -5.75 -6.87 19.24
N ASP A 7 -5.72 -5.56 18.99
CA ASP A 7 -6.86 -4.66 18.95
C ASP A 7 -7.47 -4.46 17.56
N ALA A 8 -6.95 -5.14 16.53
CA ALA A 8 -7.49 -5.13 15.17
C ALA A 8 -7.54 -6.54 14.55
N PRO A 9 -8.41 -7.42 15.05
CA PRO A 9 -8.51 -8.79 14.59
C PRO A 9 -8.84 -8.91 13.09
N GLY A 10 -8.06 -9.75 12.40
CA GLY A 10 -8.14 -9.96 10.96
C GLY A 10 -7.57 -8.82 10.10
N PHE A 11 -6.92 -7.81 10.70
CA PHE A 11 -6.04 -6.91 9.98
C PHE A 11 -4.61 -7.43 10.05
N GLU A 12 -4.16 -8.08 8.99
CA GLU A 12 -2.90 -8.85 8.99
C GLU A 12 -2.02 -8.51 7.79
N PRO A 13 -1.60 -7.23 7.62
CA PRO A 13 -0.61 -6.89 6.62
C PRO A 13 0.70 -7.65 6.91
N ASN A 14 1.48 -7.95 5.87
CA ASN A 14 2.75 -8.66 6.02
C ASN A 14 3.97 -7.79 5.67
N LEU A 15 3.74 -6.51 5.39
CA LEU A 15 4.79 -5.51 5.19
C LEU A 15 4.65 -4.38 6.22
N THR A 16 5.73 -4.05 6.90
CA THR A 16 5.82 -2.82 7.71
C THR A 16 5.82 -1.58 6.81
N PRO A 17 5.49 -0.38 7.35
CA PRO A 17 5.66 0.86 6.61
C PRO A 17 7.07 1.05 6.03
N ALA A 18 8.11 0.73 6.81
CA ALA A 18 9.50 0.79 6.37
C ALA A 18 9.78 -0.14 5.18
N GLN A 19 9.27 -1.37 5.21
CA GLN A 19 9.38 -2.32 4.10
C GLN A 19 8.65 -1.82 2.86
N CYS A 20 7.46 -1.23 3.01
CA CYS A 20 6.71 -0.66 1.88
C CYS A 20 7.49 0.49 1.23
N ILE A 21 8.01 1.42 2.03
CA ILE A 21 8.81 2.56 1.56
C ILE A 21 10.06 2.07 0.81
N LYS A 22 10.81 1.14 1.43
CA LYS A 22 12.03 0.57 0.83
C LYS A 22 11.76 -0.21 -0.45
N ALA A 23 10.63 -0.92 -0.53
CA ALA A 23 10.24 -1.66 -1.73
C ALA A 23 9.94 -0.74 -2.93
N GLY A 24 9.61 0.53 -2.68
CA GLY A 24 9.19 1.44 -3.73
C GLY A 24 7.70 1.35 -3.97
N ILE A 25 6.99 2.31 -3.38
CA ILE A 25 5.54 2.47 -3.50
C ILE A 25 5.21 3.86 -4.04
N PHE A 26 4.07 3.97 -4.72
CA PHE A 26 3.51 5.24 -5.18
C PHE A 26 4.44 6.10 -6.07
N GLY A 27 5.35 5.47 -6.80
CA GLY A 27 6.23 6.11 -7.78
C GLY A 27 7.14 7.17 -7.18
N GLY A 28 7.52 7.01 -5.92
CA GLY A 28 8.53 7.85 -5.29
C GLY A 28 8.05 9.20 -4.76
N CYS A 29 6.79 9.57 -5.00
CA CYS A 29 6.30 10.93 -4.76
C CYS A 29 5.37 11.07 -3.55
N TYR A 30 5.20 9.99 -2.77
CA TYR A 30 4.17 9.93 -1.73
C TYR A 30 4.33 10.97 -0.62
N PHE A 31 5.56 11.26 -0.19
CA PHE A 31 5.84 12.19 0.92
C PHE A 31 6.33 13.56 0.44
N ASN A 32 6.31 13.84 -0.87
CA ASN A 32 6.68 15.16 -1.35
C ASN A 32 5.61 16.20 -0.92
N PRO A 33 5.99 17.31 -0.27
CA PRO A 33 5.05 18.31 0.22
C PRO A 33 4.39 19.12 -0.90
N ARG A 34 5.05 19.26 -2.06
CA ARG A 34 4.56 19.98 -3.25
C ARG A 34 4.23 19.01 -4.40
N GLY A 35 3.90 17.76 -4.08
CA GLY A 35 3.88 16.64 -5.03
C GLY A 35 3.18 16.94 -6.36
N GLY A 36 3.65 16.34 -7.45
CA GLY A 36 3.13 16.53 -8.82
C GLY A 36 1.89 15.69 -9.16
N LYS A 37 0.98 15.47 -8.20
CA LYS A 37 -0.32 14.80 -8.44
C LYS A 37 -1.43 15.86 -8.47
N PRO A 38 -2.45 15.75 -9.34
CA PRO A 38 -3.70 16.47 -9.17
C PRO A 38 -4.41 15.98 -7.91
N GLY A 39 -5.00 16.91 -7.16
CA GLY A 39 -5.68 16.63 -5.90
C GLY A 39 -4.73 16.60 -4.71
N ILE A 40 -5.09 17.45 -3.74
CA ILE A 40 -4.63 17.68 -2.37
C ILE A 40 -5.68 18.71 -1.92
N LEU A 41 -6.39 18.55 -0.80
CA LEU A 41 -7.37 19.54 -0.26
C LEU A 41 -6.80 20.94 0.10
N GLY A 42 -5.76 21.41 -0.60
CA GLY A 42 -5.07 22.71 -0.53
C GLY A 42 -3.70 22.63 -1.22
N ARG A 43 -3.09 23.77 -1.63
CA ARG A 43 -1.77 23.82 -2.32
C ARG A 43 -0.57 23.31 -1.49
N GLU A 44 -0.78 22.93 -0.23
CA GLU A 44 0.29 22.52 0.68
C GLU A 44 -0.22 21.46 1.68
N VAL A 45 0.32 20.24 1.64
CA VAL A 45 0.13 19.24 2.71
C VAL A 45 1.22 19.46 3.73
N LYS A 46 0.85 19.89 4.94
CA LYS A 46 1.78 20.09 6.07
C LYS A 46 2.40 18.80 6.61
N ILE A 47 2.11 17.66 6.00
CA ILE A 47 2.55 16.34 6.46
C ILE A 47 3.49 15.73 5.42
N ASP A 48 4.75 15.58 5.82
CA ASP A 48 5.82 14.97 5.05
C ASP A 48 6.36 13.72 5.78
N HIS A 49 7.45 13.16 5.25
CA HIS A 49 8.10 11.99 5.83
C HIS A 49 8.62 12.19 7.26
N LYS A 50 8.79 13.44 7.74
CA LYS A 50 9.33 13.74 9.07
C LYS A 50 8.34 13.42 10.20
N GLU A 51 7.08 13.18 9.87
CA GLU A 51 6.09 12.63 10.81
C GLU A 51 6.49 11.22 11.30
N PHE A 52 7.24 10.47 10.50
CA PHE A 52 7.54 9.05 10.72
C PHE A 52 8.98 8.83 11.17
N PRO A 53 9.31 7.66 11.77
CA PRO A 53 10.60 7.42 12.37
C PRO A 53 11.68 7.48 11.30
N HIS A 54 12.75 8.23 11.56
CA HIS A 54 13.83 8.41 10.60
C HIS A 54 14.45 7.08 10.15
N SER A 55 14.44 6.06 11.02
CA SER A 55 14.90 4.71 10.71
C SER A 55 14.19 4.05 9.52
N TRP A 56 12.95 4.43 9.21
CA TRP A 56 12.21 3.90 8.05
C TRP A 56 12.77 4.39 6.71
N PHE A 57 13.43 5.54 6.71
CA PHE A 57 14.00 6.17 5.53
C PHE A 57 15.53 6.04 5.47
N LYS A 58 16.16 5.54 6.53
CA LYS A 58 17.60 5.31 6.57
C LYS A 58 18.00 4.35 5.45
N ASN A 59 18.98 4.76 4.65
CA ASN A 59 19.47 4.02 3.47
C ASN A 59 18.43 3.80 2.36
N VAL A 60 17.33 4.55 2.35
CA VAL A 60 16.38 4.57 1.23
C VAL A 60 16.69 5.80 0.37
N PRO A 61 16.93 5.66 -0.95
CA PRO A 61 17.18 6.81 -1.81
C PRO A 61 15.99 7.77 -1.81
N GLU A 62 16.20 9.08 -1.68
CA GLU A 62 15.11 10.08 -1.60
C GLU A 62 14.12 9.99 -2.76
N LYS A 63 14.57 9.57 -3.95
CA LYS A 63 13.70 9.36 -5.11
C LYS A 63 12.57 8.35 -4.87
N PHE A 64 12.67 7.48 -3.86
CA PHE A 64 11.64 6.50 -3.47
C PHE A 64 10.53 7.10 -2.60
N PHE A 65 10.68 8.32 -2.08
CA PHE A 65 9.65 8.93 -1.22
C PHE A 65 9.47 10.45 -1.34
N LEU A 66 10.46 11.19 -1.86
CA LEU A 66 10.48 12.65 -2.04
C LEU A 66 10.53 13.11 -3.50
N SER A 67 10.34 12.23 -4.48
CA SER A 67 10.28 12.65 -5.88
C SER A 67 9.15 13.65 -6.14
N ARG A 68 9.42 14.70 -6.93
CA ARG A 68 8.39 15.67 -7.32
C ARG A 68 7.38 15.08 -8.31
N ARG A 69 7.83 14.20 -9.20
CA ARG A 69 7.00 13.55 -10.22
C ARG A 69 6.91 12.05 -9.96
N TYR A 70 5.78 11.45 -10.32
CA TYR A 70 5.61 10.01 -10.23
C TYR A 70 6.57 9.29 -11.19
N CYS A 71 7.34 8.34 -10.68
CA CYS A 71 8.30 7.55 -11.46
C CYS A 71 7.97 6.05 -11.31
N ALA A 72 7.45 5.41 -12.35
CA ALA A 72 7.08 3.99 -12.27
C ALA A 72 8.29 3.08 -12.05
N SER A 73 9.49 3.47 -12.51
CA SER A 73 10.71 2.68 -12.31
C SER A 73 11.23 2.66 -10.88
N THR A 74 10.73 3.53 -9.99
CA THR A 74 11.04 3.44 -8.56
C THR A 74 10.11 2.49 -7.82
N ASN A 75 9.06 1.96 -8.46
CA ASN A 75 8.19 0.97 -7.86
C ASN A 75 8.82 -0.43 -7.95
N LYS A 76 8.58 -1.30 -6.96
CA LYS A 76 9.09 -2.69 -6.94
C LYS A 76 8.85 -3.43 -8.26
N TYR A 77 7.65 -3.28 -8.82
CA TYR A 77 7.24 -3.98 -10.04
C TYR A 77 7.37 -3.12 -11.31
N GLY A 78 8.00 -1.93 -11.25
CA GLY A 78 8.28 -1.09 -12.41
C GLY A 78 7.06 -0.51 -13.13
N VAL A 79 5.85 -0.67 -12.59
CA VAL A 79 4.58 -0.26 -13.22
C VAL A 79 3.84 0.77 -12.38
N LYS A 80 3.04 1.62 -13.04
CA LYS A 80 2.10 2.52 -12.37
C LYS A 80 0.89 1.70 -11.88
N SER A 81 0.45 1.95 -10.65
CA SER A 81 -0.80 1.40 -10.13
C SER A 81 -1.52 2.40 -9.22
N GLY A 82 -2.84 2.20 -9.09
CA GLY A 82 -3.73 3.07 -8.31
C GLY A 82 -4.21 4.30 -9.07
N GLN A 83 -5.27 4.91 -8.56
CA GLN A 83 -5.79 6.20 -9.01
C GLN A 83 -4.96 7.35 -8.40
N ASP A 84 -5.07 8.55 -8.98
CA ASP A 84 -4.43 9.74 -8.44
C ASP A 84 -5.18 10.31 -7.23
N GLN A 85 -4.54 11.20 -6.48
CA GLN A 85 -5.09 11.73 -5.23
C GLN A 85 -6.45 12.43 -5.44
N ALA A 86 -6.63 13.18 -6.53
CA ALA A 86 -7.89 13.83 -6.89
C ALA A 86 -9.06 12.85 -6.99
N ALA A 87 -8.85 11.70 -7.63
CA ALA A 87 -9.90 10.68 -7.73
C ALA A 87 -10.27 10.11 -6.35
N TRP A 88 -9.30 9.94 -5.44
CA TRP A 88 -9.57 9.49 -4.06
C TRP A 88 -10.31 10.54 -3.24
N GLU A 89 -10.01 11.83 -3.45
CA GLU A 89 -10.73 12.95 -2.82
C GLU A 89 -12.17 13.02 -3.32
N LEU A 90 -12.37 12.96 -4.64
CA LEU A 90 -13.70 12.97 -5.26
C LEU A 90 -14.56 11.77 -4.81
N ALA A 91 -13.93 10.60 -4.60
CA ALA A 91 -14.61 9.42 -4.08
C ALA A 91 -14.92 9.48 -2.58
N GLY A 92 -14.53 10.56 -1.87
CA GLY A 92 -14.75 10.71 -0.43
C GLY A 92 -13.93 9.73 0.41
N TRP A 93 -12.83 9.22 -0.13
CA TRP A 93 -12.02 8.19 0.54
C TRP A 93 -10.98 8.76 1.51
N MET A 94 -10.76 10.07 1.43
CA MET A 94 -9.81 10.84 2.19
C MET A 94 -10.47 11.44 3.43
N ARG A 95 -9.73 11.49 4.54
CA ARG A 95 -10.15 12.14 5.79
C ARG A 95 -9.11 13.18 6.16
N GLU A 96 -9.53 14.28 6.78
CA GLU A 96 -8.61 15.34 7.22
C GLU A 96 -7.53 14.84 8.17
N GLN A 97 -7.86 13.84 9.01
CA GLN A 97 -6.85 13.20 9.85
C GLN A 97 -5.73 12.60 8.99
N ASP A 98 -6.04 11.88 7.90
CA ASP A 98 -5.07 11.16 7.08
C ASP A 98 -5.15 11.63 5.61
N PRO A 99 -4.66 12.84 5.29
CA PRO A 99 -4.83 13.50 3.99
C PRO A 99 -4.03 12.85 2.85
N ARG A 100 -3.16 11.88 3.15
CA ARG A 100 -2.49 11.02 2.13
C ARG A 100 -3.10 9.61 2.06
N GLY A 101 -4.22 9.40 2.76
CA GLY A 101 -5.10 8.25 2.56
C GLY A 101 -4.67 7.04 3.37
N TRP A 102 -5.04 5.85 2.88
CA TRP A 102 -4.91 4.61 3.63
C TRP A 102 -3.48 4.33 4.11
N PHE A 103 -2.45 4.59 3.28
CA PHE A 103 -1.07 4.29 3.68
C PHE A 103 -0.58 5.19 4.83
N GLN A 104 -1.02 6.46 4.89
CA GLN A 104 -0.73 7.33 6.03
C GLN A 104 -1.47 6.86 7.29
N TRP A 105 -2.75 6.50 7.14
CA TRP A 105 -3.49 5.87 8.23
C TRP A 105 -2.74 4.65 8.76
N TYR A 106 -2.26 3.77 7.87
CA TYR A 106 -1.51 2.58 8.22
C TYR A 106 -0.19 2.90 8.93
N CYS A 107 0.57 3.88 8.46
CA CYS A 107 1.81 4.30 9.11
C CYS A 107 1.58 4.73 10.57
N ARG A 108 0.53 5.53 10.81
CA ARG A 108 0.18 5.98 12.17
C ARG A 108 -0.41 4.86 13.02
N PHE A 109 -1.26 4.01 12.43
CA PHE A 109 -1.82 2.84 13.10
C PHE A 109 -0.71 1.88 13.55
N TYR A 110 0.29 1.65 12.70
CA TYR A 110 1.47 0.85 12.99
C TYR A 110 2.30 1.43 14.15
N GLN A 111 2.34 2.76 14.28
CA GLN A 111 2.97 3.44 15.42
C GLN A 111 2.14 3.43 16.72
N GLY A 112 0.93 2.87 16.70
CA GLY A 112 0.06 2.77 17.87
C GLY A 112 -1.06 3.81 17.93
N ARG A 113 -1.20 4.71 16.95
CA ARG A 113 -2.37 5.60 16.88
C ARG A 113 -3.63 4.76 16.69
N ARG A 114 -4.69 5.11 17.42
CA ARG A 114 -6.06 4.60 17.21
C ARG A 114 -7.03 5.73 16.92
N SER A 115 -8.05 5.45 16.13
CA SER A 115 -9.05 6.44 15.72
C SER A 115 -10.40 5.79 15.42
N PRO A 116 -11.51 6.55 15.47
CA PRO A 116 -12.82 6.06 15.02
C PRO A 116 -12.86 5.57 13.56
N ASP A 117 -11.88 5.97 12.74
CA ASP A 117 -11.77 5.57 11.33
C ASP A 117 -11.16 4.16 11.13
N ASP A 118 -10.59 3.56 12.19
CA ASP A 118 -9.81 2.32 12.09
C ASP A 118 -10.64 1.16 11.53
N ALA A 119 -11.87 0.99 12.01
CA ALA A 119 -12.78 -0.06 11.53
C ALA A 119 -13.00 0.03 10.01
N ARG A 120 -13.19 1.25 9.48
CA ARG A 120 -13.37 1.48 8.05
C ARG A 120 -12.12 1.12 7.27
N GLN A 121 -10.95 1.54 7.73
CA GLN A 121 -9.69 1.33 7.00
C GLN A 121 -9.25 -0.14 7.04
N ILE A 122 -9.50 -0.84 8.15
CA ILE A 122 -9.32 -2.29 8.26
C ILE A 122 -10.26 -3.01 7.28
N GLN A 123 -11.53 -2.61 7.20
CA GLN A 123 -12.48 -3.22 6.28
C GLN A 123 -12.07 -3.04 4.81
N ARG A 124 -11.54 -1.86 4.46
CA ARG A 124 -10.99 -1.61 3.12
C ARG A 124 -9.80 -2.50 2.80
N TRP A 125 -8.90 -2.69 3.77
CA TRP A 125 -7.79 -3.62 3.62
C TRP A 125 -8.29 -5.06 3.43
N LYS A 126 -9.24 -5.53 4.24
CA LYS A 126 -9.85 -6.86 4.10
C LYS A 126 -10.46 -7.07 2.72
N ALA A 127 -11.18 -6.07 2.21
CA ALA A 127 -11.78 -6.10 0.87
C ALA A 127 -10.75 -6.10 -0.28
N CYS A 128 -9.53 -5.60 -0.05
CA CYS A 128 -8.47 -5.51 -1.06
C CYS A 128 -7.48 -6.67 -1.00
N ALA A 129 -6.85 -6.85 0.16
CA ALA A 129 -5.70 -7.74 0.38
C ALA A 129 -5.98 -8.89 1.36
N GLY A 130 -7.11 -8.84 2.09
CA GLY A 130 -7.51 -9.92 2.98
C GLY A 130 -7.75 -11.25 2.25
N PHE A 131 -8.07 -12.31 3.00
CA PHE A 131 -8.27 -13.65 2.45
C PHE A 131 -9.29 -13.71 1.29
N LEU A 132 -10.43 -13.03 1.45
CA LEU A 132 -11.45 -12.86 0.40
C LEU A 132 -11.28 -11.55 -0.41
N GLY A 133 -10.13 -10.90 -0.27
CA GLY A 133 -9.83 -9.61 -0.87
C GLY A 133 -9.75 -9.71 -2.39
N ARG A 134 -10.32 -8.71 -3.06
CA ARG A 134 -10.42 -8.63 -4.53
C ARG A 134 -9.08 -8.78 -5.22
N TRP A 135 -8.07 -8.00 -4.80
CA TRP A 135 -6.79 -7.95 -5.49
C TRP A 135 -5.95 -9.18 -5.21
N ARG A 136 -5.99 -9.71 -3.99
CA ARG A 136 -5.33 -10.98 -3.65
C ARG A 136 -5.89 -12.12 -4.51
N ASN A 137 -7.21 -12.29 -4.56
CA ASN A 137 -7.83 -13.37 -5.32
C ASN A 137 -7.61 -13.20 -6.83
N GLN A 138 -7.68 -11.98 -7.37
CA GLN A 138 -7.35 -11.74 -8.78
C GLN A 138 -5.89 -12.08 -9.11
N LEU A 139 -4.93 -11.77 -8.23
CA LEU A 139 -3.54 -12.14 -8.43
C LEU A 139 -3.40 -13.66 -8.48
N CYS A 140 -3.97 -14.39 -7.52
CA CYS A 140 -3.92 -15.85 -7.50
C CYS A 140 -4.56 -16.46 -8.76
N SER A 141 -5.74 -16.00 -9.19
CA SER A 141 -6.36 -16.48 -10.43
C SER A 141 -5.48 -16.26 -11.67
N ARG A 142 -4.77 -15.11 -11.74
CA ARG A 142 -3.84 -14.80 -12.85
C ARG A 142 -2.60 -15.69 -12.82
N ILE A 143 -2.06 -15.97 -11.63
CA ILE A 143 -0.96 -16.92 -11.44
C ILE A 143 -1.39 -18.31 -11.91
N ASN A 144 -2.51 -18.81 -11.40
CA ASN A 144 -3.03 -20.14 -11.75
C ASN A 144 -3.22 -20.29 -13.27
N GLY A 145 -3.88 -19.32 -13.90
CA GLY A 145 -4.10 -19.33 -15.34
C GLY A 145 -2.84 -19.14 -16.19
N SER A 146 -1.73 -18.69 -15.60
CA SER A 146 -0.46 -18.50 -16.31
C SER A 146 0.46 -19.72 -16.29
N GLY A 147 0.23 -20.69 -15.38
CA GLY A 147 1.11 -21.84 -15.17
C GLY A 147 2.50 -21.50 -14.62
N ARG A 148 2.72 -20.27 -14.15
CA ARG A 148 3.98 -19.79 -13.58
C ARG A 148 3.99 -19.90 -12.06
N ALA A 149 5.18 -19.80 -11.46
CA ALA A 149 5.35 -19.78 -10.02
C ALA A 149 4.59 -18.61 -9.37
N PHE A 150 4.15 -18.79 -8.11
CA PHE A 150 3.32 -17.82 -7.41
C PHE A 150 4.02 -16.47 -7.16
N ASP A 151 5.35 -16.48 -7.13
CA ASP A 151 6.22 -15.34 -6.90
C ASP A 151 6.76 -14.71 -8.21
N ASP A 152 6.40 -15.24 -9.39
CA ASP A 152 6.81 -14.67 -10.68
C ASP A 152 6.29 -13.23 -10.83
N ALA A 153 7.21 -12.27 -10.71
CA ALA A 153 6.94 -10.84 -10.77
C ALA A 153 6.39 -10.38 -12.14
N GLY A 154 6.59 -11.16 -13.20
CA GLY A 154 6.04 -10.91 -14.53
C GLY A 154 4.53 -11.16 -14.62
N VAL A 155 3.95 -11.91 -13.68
CA VAL A 155 2.51 -12.17 -13.65
C VAL A 155 1.79 -11.04 -12.92
N ALA A 156 0.89 -10.36 -13.66
CA ALA A 156 0.02 -9.30 -13.15
C ALA A 156 0.76 -8.22 -12.29
N PRO A 157 1.86 -7.61 -12.81
CA PRO A 157 2.69 -6.68 -12.03
C PRO A 157 1.91 -5.48 -11.48
N VAL A 158 0.85 -5.03 -12.17
CA VAL A 158 -0.02 -3.94 -11.71
C VAL A 158 -0.81 -4.33 -10.45
N ILE A 159 -1.27 -5.59 -10.36
CA ILE A 159 -1.98 -6.09 -9.18
C ILE A 159 -0.99 -6.27 -8.03
N ARG A 160 0.20 -6.82 -8.29
CA ARG A 160 1.26 -6.93 -7.28
C ARG A 160 1.64 -5.57 -6.71
N GLN A 161 1.83 -4.56 -7.58
CA GLN A 161 2.11 -3.19 -7.14
C GLN A 161 0.93 -2.58 -6.35
N THR A 162 -0.31 -2.88 -6.75
CA THR A 162 -1.51 -2.44 -6.00
C THR A 162 -1.53 -3.05 -4.60
N LEU A 163 -1.21 -4.33 -4.45
CA LEU A 163 -1.15 -5.00 -3.15
C LEU A 163 -0.06 -4.42 -2.23
N LEU A 164 1.09 -4.00 -2.77
CA LEU A 164 2.10 -3.27 -1.98
C LEU A 164 1.57 -1.97 -1.38
N HIS A 165 0.69 -1.26 -2.09
CA HIS A 165 0.04 -0.05 -1.55
C HIS A 165 -0.88 -0.36 -0.35
N TRP A 166 -1.31 -1.61 -0.21
CA TRP A 166 -2.08 -2.15 0.92
C TRP A 166 -1.20 -2.93 1.91
N ALA A 167 0.12 -2.71 1.90
CA ALA A 167 1.07 -3.37 2.79
C ALA A 167 1.00 -4.90 2.76
N TYR A 168 0.72 -5.45 1.57
CA TYR A 168 0.57 -6.88 1.35
C TYR A 168 1.42 -7.36 0.17
N GLU A 169 2.07 -8.50 0.36
CA GLU A 169 2.71 -9.28 -0.70
C GLU A 169 2.25 -10.74 -0.62
N LEU A 170 1.94 -11.36 -1.77
CA LEU A 170 1.49 -12.74 -1.77
C LEU A 170 2.61 -13.66 -1.26
N THR A 171 2.29 -14.50 -0.28
CA THR A 171 3.21 -15.52 0.25
C THR A 171 2.87 -16.89 -0.30
N GLU A 172 3.79 -17.85 -0.19
CA GLU A 172 3.54 -19.25 -0.54
C GLU A 172 2.35 -19.81 0.23
N TYR A 173 2.31 -19.63 1.55
CA TYR A 173 1.17 -20.01 2.39
C TYR A 173 -0.16 -19.42 1.89
N ASP A 174 -0.16 -18.15 1.49
CA ASP A 174 -1.37 -17.49 0.98
C ASP A 174 -1.84 -18.05 -0.37
N TRP A 175 -0.88 -18.46 -1.19
CA TRP A 175 -1.08 -19.10 -2.47
C TRP A 175 -1.63 -20.52 -2.29
N GLU A 176 -0.98 -21.34 -1.47
CA GLU A 176 -1.41 -22.70 -1.14
C GLU A 176 -2.83 -22.69 -0.57
N LEU A 177 -3.10 -21.85 0.42
CA LEU A 177 -4.43 -21.71 1.02
C LEU A 177 -5.51 -21.31 0.00
N TRP A 178 -5.15 -20.50 -1.00
CA TRP A 178 -6.06 -20.16 -2.09
C TRP A 178 -6.26 -21.33 -3.06
N PHE A 179 -5.18 -22.05 -3.39
CA PHE A 179 -5.18 -23.17 -4.32
C PHE A 179 -5.97 -24.36 -3.79
N THR A 180 -5.84 -24.68 -2.50
CA THR A 180 -6.58 -25.77 -1.84
C THR A 180 -8.00 -25.39 -1.43
N ARG A 181 -8.46 -24.16 -1.72
CA ARG A 181 -9.84 -23.74 -1.48
C ARG A 181 -10.80 -24.29 -2.56
N GLY A 182 -10.25 -24.82 -3.64
CA GLY A 182 -10.98 -25.40 -4.78
C GLY A 182 -11.62 -26.74 -4.45
#